data_AF-A0A5B2WAE2-F1
#
_entry.id   AF-A0A5B2WAE2-F1
#
_cell.length_a   1.000
_cell.length_b   1.000
_cell.length_c   1.000
_cell.angle_alpha   90.00
_cell.angle_beta   90.00
_cell.angle_gamma   90.00
#
_symmetry.space_group_name_H-M   'P 1'
#
loop_
_entity.id
_entity.type
_entity.pdbx_description
1 polymer ?
#
loop_
_entity_poly.entity_id
_entity_poly.type
_entity_poly.pdbx_seq_one_letter_code
_entity_poly.pdbx_strand_id
1 'polypeptide(L)'
;MRLLAAPGRDDEVHLGQRSVVGDDLYAVYRTTCDIHLGRGSSAIAVLEPRLDALAGSSPRTATISRAKLARAYANAGQPDHACRLAVQALDAGVAVGSHSALSEVRRALPVLKRWNGRSDVQEITRRAENG
;
A
#
# COMPACT_ATOMS: atom_id res chain seq x y z
N MET A 1 -16.97 25.22 -37.43
CA MET A 1 -16.97 25.52 -35.99
C MET A 1 -15.52 25.51 -35.53
N ARG A 2 -14.92 26.68 -35.27
CA ARG A 2 -13.48 26.85 -34.97
C ARG A 2 -13.40 27.31 -33.51
N LEU A 3 -12.97 26.42 -32.62
CA LEU A 3 -13.06 26.59 -31.17
C LEU A 3 -11.68 26.45 -30.51
N LEU A 4 -10.66 27.13 -31.05
CA LEU A 4 -9.31 27.20 -30.47
C LEU A 4 -8.65 28.54 -30.81
N ALA A 5 -9.28 29.65 -30.40
CA ALA A 5 -8.73 30.99 -30.59
C ALA A 5 -8.96 31.87 -29.36
N ALA A 6 -8.64 31.36 -28.17
CA ALA A 6 -8.48 32.18 -26.98
C ALA A 6 -7.13 31.84 -26.35
N PRO A 7 -6.20 32.81 -26.17
CA PRO A 7 -5.04 32.60 -25.33
C PRO A 7 -5.54 32.39 -23.89
N GLY A 8 -5.05 31.33 -23.24
CA GLY A 8 -5.35 31.05 -21.84
C GLY A 8 -5.02 32.26 -20.99
N ARG A 9 -5.95 32.65 -20.11
CA ARG A 9 -5.71 33.69 -19.11
C ARG A 9 -4.75 33.11 -18.08
N ASP A 10 -3.69 33.84 -17.75
CA ASP A 10 -2.71 33.47 -16.71
C ASP A 10 -3.31 33.34 -15.29
N ASP A 11 -4.59 33.71 -15.12
CA ASP A 11 -5.35 33.53 -13.88
C ASP A 11 -6.17 32.21 -13.88
N GLU A 12 -5.67 31.18 -14.57
CA GLU A 12 -6.21 29.84 -14.45
C GLU A 12 -5.88 29.33 -13.04
N VAL A 13 -6.86 29.51 -12.16
CA VAL A 13 -6.96 28.93 -10.82
C VAL A 13 -6.29 27.56 -10.86
N HIS A 14 -5.18 27.43 -10.13
CA HIS A 14 -4.43 26.19 -9.98
C HIS A 14 -5.33 25.13 -9.33
N LEU A 15 -6.16 24.49 -10.14
CA LEU A 15 -6.92 23.28 -9.83
C LEU A 15 -5.96 22.10 -9.94
N GLY A 16 -5.06 22.03 -8.96
CA GLY A 16 -4.12 20.94 -8.78
C GLY A 16 -3.64 20.95 -7.33
N GLN A 17 -4.07 19.96 -6.55
CA GLN A 17 -3.69 19.80 -5.14
C GLN A 17 -2.18 19.97 -4.93
N ARG A 18 -1.81 20.65 -3.83
CA ARG A 18 -0.44 20.65 -3.26
C ARG A 18 -0.04 19.26 -2.72
N SER A 19 -0.02 18.24 -3.57
CA SER A 19 0.30 16.86 -3.18
C SER A 19 1.54 16.38 -3.92
N VAL A 20 2.69 16.53 -3.24
CA VAL A 20 3.98 15.86 -3.48
C VAL A 20 4.59 16.07 -4.88
N VAL A 21 5.42 17.12 -5.01
CA VAL A 21 6.18 17.41 -6.23
C VAL A 21 7.46 16.55 -6.28
N GLY A 22 7.69 15.86 -7.40
CA GLY A 22 8.95 15.19 -7.73
C GLY A 22 8.99 13.69 -7.42
N ASP A 23 10.16 13.08 -7.52
CA ASP A 23 10.45 11.63 -7.58
C ASP A 23 9.72 10.71 -6.59
N ASP A 24 9.21 11.23 -5.47
CA ASP A 24 8.48 10.46 -4.48
C ASP A 24 7.14 9.93 -5.01
N LEU A 25 6.40 10.73 -5.79
CA LEU A 25 5.13 10.29 -6.37
C LEU A 25 5.33 9.18 -7.41
N TYR A 26 6.36 9.31 -8.25
CA TYR A 26 6.74 8.27 -9.20
C TYR A 26 7.15 6.97 -8.48
N ALA A 27 7.96 7.07 -7.41
CA ALA A 27 8.35 5.92 -6.62
C ALA A 27 7.14 5.21 -6.00
N VAL A 28 6.15 5.96 -5.49
CA VAL A 28 4.91 5.40 -4.93
C VAL A 28 4.09 4.64 -5.98
N TYR A 29 3.90 5.23 -7.16
CA TYR A 29 3.15 4.58 -8.24
C TYR A 29 3.88 3.35 -8.77
N ARG A 30 5.18 3.45 -9.04
CA ARG A 30 6.00 2.32 -9.48
C ARG A 30 5.96 1.17 -8.48
N THR A 31 6.10 1.49 -7.18
CA THR A 31 6.05 0.47 -6.13
C THR A 31 4.68 -0.22 -6.06
N THR A 32 3.60 0.54 -6.26
CA THR A 32 2.26 -0.04 -6.35
C THR A 32 2.16 -1.00 -7.55
N CYS A 33 2.66 -0.61 -8.72
CA CYS A 33 2.73 -1.49 -9.88
C CYS A 33 3.58 -2.75 -9.60
N ASP A 34 4.74 -2.62 -8.96
CA ASP A 34 5.61 -3.73 -8.60
C ASP A 34 4.88 -4.75 -7.71
N ILE A 35 4.13 -4.30 -6.71
CA ILE A 35 3.29 -5.16 -5.87
C ILE A 35 2.22 -5.89 -6.71
N HIS A 36 1.55 -5.18 -7.62
CA HIS A 36 0.54 -5.78 -8.48
C HIS A 36 1.11 -6.82 -9.46
N LEU A 37 2.34 -6.61 -9.93
CA LEU A 37 3.04 -7.50 -10.85
C LEU A 37 3.81 -8.62 -10.13
N GLY A 38 3.67 -8.76 -8.81
CA GLY A 38 4.34 -9.80 -8.04
C GLY A 38 5.83 -9.56 -7.79
N ARG A 39 6.36 -8.37 -8.10
CA ARG A 39 7.77 -7.98 -7.89
C ARG A 39 8.01 -7.57 -6.45
N GLY A 40 7.86 -8.53 -5.54
CA GLY A 40 7.94 -8.32 -4.09
C GLY A 40 9.24 -7.65 -3.64
N SER A 41 10.40 -8.16 -4.09
CA SER A 41 11.71 -7.66 -3.67
C SER A 41 11.94 -6.18 -4.03
N SER A 42 11.53 -5.75 -5.23
CA SER A 42 11.62 -4.34 -5.65
C SER A 42 10.75 -3.44 -4.77
N ALA A 43 9.53 -3.88 -4.45
CA ALA A 43 8.61 -3.12 -3.61
C ALA A 43 9.08 -3.04 -2.14
N ILE A 44 9.65 -4.12 -1.60
CA ILE A 44 10.22 -4.16 -0.24
C ILE A 44 11.33 -3.11 -0.12
N ALA A 45 12.28 -3.10 -1.06
CA ALA A 45 13.41 -2.18 -1.05
C ALA A 45 13.01 -0.70 -1.04
N VAL A 46 11.81 -0.37 -1.54
CA VAL A 46 11.28 1.01 -1.53
C VAL A 46 10.44 1.29 -0.29
N LEU A 47 9.53 0.39 0.10
CA LEU A 47 8.57 0.67 1.18
C LEU A 47 9.16 0.55 2.57
N GLU A 48 10.00 -0.46 2.82
CA GLU A 48 10.49 -0.77 4.16
C GLU A 48 11.27 0.38 4.80
N PRO A 49 12.26 1.01 4.14
CA PRO A 49 13.01 2.13 4.71
C PRO A 49 12.15 3.37 5.00
N ARG A 50 10.98 3.47 4.38
CA ARG A 50 10.09 4.64 4.49
C ARG A 50 9.08 4.52 5.61
N LEU A 51 8.87 3.32 6.17
CA LEU A 51 7.78 3.08 7.12
C LEU A 51 7.89 3.94 8.39
N ASP A 52 9.08 4.13 8.93
CA ASP A 52 9.28 4.91 10.17
C ASP A 52 8.98 6.40 9.96
N ALA A 53 9.47 6.96 8.84
CA ALA A 53 9.16 8.35 8.47
C ALA A 53 7.65 8.56 8.21
N LEU A 54 7.00 7.58 7.57
CA LEU A 54 5.55 7.60 7.38
C LEU A 54 4.80 7.51 8.71
N ALA A 55 5.28 6.72 9.67
CA ALA A 55 4.64 6.58 10.98
C ALA A 55 4.68 7.89 11.77
N GLY A 56 5.79 8.65 11.68
CA GLY A 56 5.92 9.96 12.31
C GLY A 56 5.08 11.07 11.67
N SER A 57 4.71 10.93 10.39
CA SER A 57 3.96 11.96 9.65
C SER A 57 2.46 11.66 9.52
N SER A 58 2.10 10.40 9.27
CA SER A 58 0.72 9.99 9.05
C SER A 58 0.52 8.53 9.44
N PRO A 59 -0.03 8.25 10.65
CA PRO A 59 -0.33 6.90 11.11
C PRO A 59 -1.21 6.11 10.12
N ARG A 60 -2.18 6.78 9.46
CA ARG A 60 -3.01 6.16 8.43
C ARG A 60 -2.20 5.73 7.20
N THR A 61 -1.32 6.58 6.69
CA THR A 61 -0.50 6.27 5.51
C THR A 61 0.52 5.19 5.82
N ALA A 62 1.13 5.22 7.01
CA ALA A 62 2.03 4.17 7.48
C ALA A 62 1.32 2.82 7.56
N THR A 63 0.08 2.78 8.06
CA THR A 63 -0.72 1.56 8.16
C THR A 63 -1.08 0.98 6.79
N ILE A 64 -1.48 1.81 5.82
CA ILE A 64 -1.73 1.37 4.44
C ILE A 64 -0.43 0.85 3.80
N SER A 65 0.68 1.56 4.00
CA SER A 65 1.99 1.17 3.47
C SER A 65 2.50 -0.14 4.07
N ARG A 66 2.24 -0.38 5.34
CA ARG A 66 2.53 -1.65 6.02
C ARG A 66 1.72 -2.81 5.44
N ALA A 67 0.44 -2.60 5.16
CA ALA A 67 -0.39 -3.61 4.49
C ALA A 67 0.13 -3.94 3.07
N LYS A 68 0.55 -2.92 2.32
CA LYS A 68 1.21 -3.08 1.02
C LYS A 68 2.54 -3.84 1.13
N LEU A 69 3.35 -3.54 2.15
CA LEU A 69 4.61 -4.24 2.41
C LEU A 69 4.37 -5.71 2.78
N ALA A 70 3.32 -6.03 3.54
CA ALA A 70 2.91 -7.40 3.81
C ALA A 70 2.66 -8.19 2.51
N ARG A 71 1.93 -7.59 1.56
CA ARG A 71 1.72 -8.18 0.23
C ARG A 71 3.02 -8.31 -0.57
N ALA A 72 3.92 -7.34 -0.47
CA ALA A 72 5.23 -7.40 -1.12
C ALA A 72 6.08 -8.57 -0.58
N TYR A 73 6.10 -8.80 0.73
CA TYR A 73 6.74 -9.96 1.33
C TYR A 73 6.10 -11.29 0.92
N ALA A 74 4.76 -11.34 0.81
CA ALA A 74 4.08 -12.52 0.29
C ALA A 74 4.50 -12.81 -1.17
N ASN A 75 4.55 -11.78 -2.01
CA ASN A 75 5.01 -11.87 -3.40
C ASN A 75 6.48 -12.33 -3.50
N ALA A 76 7.33 -11.92 -2.57
CA ALA A 76 8.74 -12.30 -2.49
C ALA A 76 8.96 -13.71 -1.91
N GLY A 77 7.90 -14.45 -1.58
CA GLY A 77 8.01 -15.80 -1.02
C GLY A 77 8.39 -15.84 0.46
N GLN A 78 8.14 -14.76 1.20
CA GLN A 78 8.51 -14.62 2.62
C GLN A 78 7.24 -14.56 3.51
N PRO A 79 6.57 -15.70 3.75
CA PRO A 79 5.30 -15.74 4.48
C PRO A 79 5.42 -15.24 5.93
N ASP A 80 6.54 -15.50 6.61
CA ASP A 80 6.77 -15.06 7.99
C ASP A 80 6.65 -13.53 8.14
N HIS A 81 7.38 -12.79 7.29
CA HIS A 81 7.36 -11.32 7.30
C HIS A 81 5.99 -10.79 6.86
N ALA A 82 5.40 -11.42 5.84
CA ALA A 82 4.08 -11.05 5.34
C ALA A 82 3.00 -11.18 6.41
N CYS A 83 2.93 -12.32 7.12
CA CYS A 83 1.95 -12.54 8.17
C CYS A 83 2.15 -11.58 9.36
N ARG A 84 3.38 -11.36 9.82
CA ARG A 84 3.66 -10.40 10.90
C ARG A 84 3.18 -9.00 10.55
N LEU A 85 3.51 -8.51 9.36
CA LEU A 85 3.10 -7.17 8.92
C LEU A 85 1.59 -7.08 8.64
N ALA A 86 0.97 -8.16 8.15
CA ALA A 86 -0.47 -8.24 7.99
C ALA A 86 -1.21 -8.14 9.32
N VAL A 87 -0.74 -8.83 10.38
CA VAL A 87 -1.30 -8.72 11.74
C VAL A 87 -1.26 -7.28 12.19
N GLN A 88 -0.06 -6.67 12.16
CA GLN A 88 0.14 -5.29 12.58
C GLN A 88 -0.72 -4.30 11.78
N ALA A 89 -0.89 -4.53 10.48
CA ALA A 89 -1.71 -3.68 9.63
C ALA A 89 -3.22 -3.85 9.87
N LEU A 90 -3.70 -5.05 10.23
CA LEU A 90 -5.09 -5.26 10.65
C LEU A 90 -5.38 -4.54 11.96
N ASP A 91 -4.52 -4.73 12.98
CA ASP A 91 -4.66 -4.10 14.30
C ASP A 91 -4.66 -2.58 14.19
N ALA A 92 -3.65 -2.02 13.52
CA ALA A 92 -3.57 -0.59 13.30
C ALA A 92 -4.69 -0.09 12.38
N GLY A 93 -5.12 -0.89 11.40
CA GLY A 93 -6.19 -0.56 10.46
C GLY A 93 -7.53 -0.34 11.14
N VAL A 94 -7.87 -1.19 12.10
CA VAL A 94 -9.04 -1.01 12.99
C VAL A 94 -8.88 0.25 13.83
N ALA A 95 -7.72 0.43 14.47
CA ALA A 95 -7.47 1.57 15.35
C ALA A 95 -7.59 2.94 14.62
N VAL A 96 -7.16 3.03 13.37
CA VAL A 96 -7.25 4.28 12.57
C VAL A 96 -8.49 4.36 11.67
N GLY A 97 -9.39 3.37 11.73
CA GLY A 97 -10.58 3.28 10.88
C GLY A 97 -10.28 3.26 9.38
N SER A 98 -9.23 2.55 8.95
CA SER A 98 -8.76 2.54 7.56
C SER A 98 -9.21 1.30 6.80
N HIS A 99 -10.33 1.40 6.08
CA HIS A 99 -10.78 0.35 5.16
C HIS A 99 -9.75 0.02 4.09
N SER A 100 -8.99 1.02 3.62
CA SER A 100 -7.93 0.80 2.62
C SER A 100 -6.83 -0.13 3.14
N ALA A 101 -6.44 -0.01 4.42
CA ALA A 101 -5.46 -0.91 5.00
C ALA A 101 -5.98 -2.35 5.08
N LEU A 102 -7.23 -2.53 5.52
CA LEU A 102 -7.88 -3.85 5.58
C LEU A 102 -8.00 -4.48 4.18
N SER A 103 -8.39 -3.69 3.17
CA SER A 103 -8.44 -4.15 1.78
C SER A 103 -7.08 -4.58 1.24
N GLU A 104 -5.99 -3.89 1.59
CA GLU A 104 -4.65 -4.28 1.17
C GLU A 104 -4.18 -5.58 1.83
N VAL A 105 -4.52 -5.82 3.10
CA VAL A 105 -4.26 -7.12 3.74
C VAL A 105 -5.04 -8.23 3.03
N ARG A 106 -6.32 -8.01 2.72
CA ARG A 106 -7.13 -8.99 1.95
C ARG A 106 -6.53 -9.30 0.57
N ARG A 107 -5.88 -8.33 -0.08
CA ARG A 107 -5.18 -8.53 -1.36
C ARG A 107 -3.91 -9.36 -1.24
N ALA A 108 -3.34 -9.53 -0.04
CA ALA A 108 -2.22 -10.44 0.20
C ALA A 108 -2.67 -11.91 0.31
N LEU A 109 -3.92 -12.16 0.74
CA LEU A 109 -4.42 -13.51 1.03
C LEU A 109 -4.28 -14.50 -0.14
N PRO A 110 -4.59 -14.16 -1.41
CA PRO A 110 -4.45 -15.11 -2.51
C PRO A 110 -3.01 -15.61 -2.68
N VAL A 111 -2.02 -14.76 -2.38
CA VAL A 111 -0.60 -15.13 -2.44
C VAL A 111 -0.22 -15.96 -1.22
N LEU A 112 -0.68 -15.55 -0.03
CA LEU A 112 -0.44 -16.28 1.22
C LEU A 112 -1.05 -17.69 1.23
N LYS A 113 -2.14 -17.93 0.50
CA LYS A 113 -2.78 -19.25 0.36
C LYS A 113 -1.84 -20.34 -0.18
N ARG A 114 -0.71 -19.97 -0.81
CA ARG A 114 0.36 -20.91 -1.19
C ARG A 114 0.98 -21.64 0.02
N TRP A 115 0.85 -21.06 1.22
CA TRP A 115 1.33 -21.62 2.48
C TRP A 115 0.17 -21.89 3.46
N ASN A 116 -0.98 -22.35 2.96
CA ASN A 116 -2.20 -22.62 3.76
C ASN A 116 -2.03 -23.59 4.94
N GLY A 117 -0.98 -24.42 4.95
CA GLY A 117 -0.65 -25.33 6.05
C GLY A 117 -0.03 -24.64 7.27
N ARG A 118 0.35 -23.35 7.16
CA ARG A 118 0.92 -22.61 8.27
C ARG A 118 -0.16 -21.98 9.15
N SER A 119 0.01 -22.07 10.46
CA SER A 119 -0.92 -21.52 11.44
C SER A 119 -1.06 -20.00 11.36
N ASP A 120 0.03 -19.27 11.10
CA ASP A 120 0.03 -17.81 10.94
C ASP A 120 -0.74 -17.34 9.69
N VAL A 121 -0.67 -18.09 8.60
CA VAL A 121 -1.46 -17.84 7.38
C VAL A 121 -2.94 -18.10 7.60
N GLN A 122 -3.28 -19.21 8.29
CA GLN A 122 -4.67 -19.53 8.64
C GLN A 122 -5.27 -18.46 9.55
N GLU A 123 -4.50 -18.01 10.54
CA GLU A 123 -4.93 -16.95 11.46
C GLU A 123 -5.20 -15.64 10.73
N ILE A 124 -4.28 -15.19 9.87
CA ILE A 124 -4.48 -13.98 9.06
C ILE A 124 -5.70 -14.09 8.15
N THR A 125 -5.91 -15.25 7.52
CA THR A 125 -7.06 -15.48 6.65
C THR A 125 -8.36 -15.32 7.44
N ARG A 126 -8.47 -16.01 8.58
CA ARG A 126 -9.64 -15.92 9.47
C ARG A 126 -9.88 -14.50 9.97
N ARG A 127 -8.83 -13.78 10.36
CA ARG A 127 -8.95 -12.40 10.85
C ARG A 127 -9.44 -11.43 9.77
N ALA A 128 -8.91 -11.54 8.56
CA ALA A 128 -9.25 -10.66 7.44
C ALA A 128 -10.66 -10.93 6.85
N GLU A 129 -11.23 -12.11 7.10
CA GLU A 129 -12.63 -12.45 6.78
C GLU A 129 -13.62 -11.85 7.79
N ASN A 130 -13.19 -11.64 9.05
CA ASN A 130 -14.07 -11.23 10.16
C ASN A 130 -14.10 -9.72 10.47
N GLY A 131 -13.24 -8.90 9.86
CA GLY A 131 -13.24 -7.43 10.04
C GLY A 131 -12.90 -6.75 8.73
#